data_AF-A0A9X2BZX2-F1
#
_entry.id   AF-A0A9X2BZX2-F1
#
_cell.length_a   1.000
_cell.length_b   1.000
_cell.length_c   1.000
_cell.angle_alpha   90.00
_cell.angle_beta   90.00
_cell.angle_gamma   90.00
#
_symmetry.space_group_name_H-M   'P 1'
#
loop_
_entity.id
_entity.type
_entity.pdbx_description
1 polymer ?
#
loop_
_entity_poly.entity_id
_entity_poly.type
_entity_poly.pdbx_seq_one_letter_code
_entity_poly.pdbx_strand_id
1 'polypeptide(L)'
;MDRSTPCRRALLLEAAALPLVTRRAAAAEVVVFSSGGLNAAYLAHVPEFQRATGHMLVSVQASSMGAAPDAIPQRLARGEPADVLLLAEGGLAPPATLGLVRPDSRVDIARSLIGMAVREGAPASARFRPPPRPPRP
;
A
#
# COMPACT_ATOMS: atom_id res chain seq x y z
N MET A 1 -44.19 45.53 51.96
CA MET A 1 -44.27 46.30 50.71
C MET A 1 -43.01 47.13 50.60
N ASP A 2 -42.03 46.70 49.81
CA ASP A 2 -41.30 47.58 48.91
C ASP A 2 -40.68 46.72 47.80
N ARG A 3 -40.85 47.17 46.56
CA ARG A 3 -40.50 46.47 45.31
C ARG A 3 -39.22 47.12 44.79
N SER A 4 -38.19 46.33 44.47
CA SER A 4 -37.16 46.74 43.50
C SER A 4 -36.29 45.56 43.05
N THR A 5 -36.59 45.01 41.88
CA THR A 5 -35.60 44.50 40.91
C THR A 5 -35.34 45.66 39.94
N PRO A 6 -34.13 45.89 39.39
CA PRO A 6 -33.47 44.90 38.53
C PRO A 6 -31.92 44.97 38.48
N CYS A 7 -31.25 43.86 38.23
CA CYS A 7 -29.93 43.92 37.57
C CYS A 7 -29.73 42.69 36.67
N ARG A 8 -30.53 42.65 35.60
CA ARG A 8 -30.21 41.91 34.37
C ARG A 8 -29.18 42.73 33.61
N ARG A 9 -27.89 42.53 33.82
CA ARG A 9 -26.81 43.00 32.93
C ARG A 9 -25.49 42.38 33.38
N ALA A 10 -24.66 42.01 32.41
CA ALA A 10 -23.34 41.39 32.56
C ALA A 10 -23.32 39.87 32.77
N LEU A 11 -23.94 39.11 31.86
CA LEU A 11 -23.63 37.69 31.69
C LEU A 11 -23.64 37.31 30.21
N LEU A 12 -22.91 38.08 29.39
CA LEU A 12 -22.67 37.76 27.98
C LEU A 12 -21.34 38.37 27.56
N LEU A 13 -20.21 37.83 28.03
CA LEU A 13 -18.91 38.07 27.40
C LEU A 13 -17.88 37.00 27.81
N GLU A 14 -18.11 35.75 27.42
CA GLU A 14 -17.04 34.75 27.31
C GLU A 14 -17.27 34.06 25.96
N ALA A 15 -16.93 34.80 24.90
CA ALA A 15 -16.81 34.21 23.58
C ALA A 15 -15.64 33.23 23.66
N ALA A 16 -15.98 31.95 23.78
CA ALA A 16 -15.05 30.83 23.73
C ALA A 16 -14.20 30.94 22.46
N ALA A 17 -13.00 31.51 22.60
CA ALA A 17 -11.94 31.36 21.63
C ALA A 17 -11.48 29.90 21.71
N LEU A 18 -12.18 29.00 21.01
CA LEU A 18 -11.66 27.67 20.73
C LEU A 18 -10.34 27.88 19.97
N PRO A 19 -9.17 27.53 20.54
CA PRO A 19 -7.98 27.50 19.72
C PRO A 19 -8.24 26.48 18.62
N LEU A 20 -8.21 26.93 17.36
CA LEU A 20 -8.09 26.05 16.23
C LEU A 20 -6.78 25.29 16.43
N VAL A 21 -6.86 24.10 17.02
CA VAL A 21 -5.75 23.15 17.03
C VAL A 21 -5.57 22.76 15.56
N THR A 22 -4.67 23.45 14.88
CA THR A 22 -4.22 23.05 13.56
C THR A 22 -3.53 21.71 13.74
N ARG A 23 -4.25 20.62 13.50
CA ARG A 23 -3.68 19.27 13.48
C ARG A 23 -2.62 19.29 12.38
N ARG A 24 -1.33 19.39 12.75
CA ARG A 24 -0.25 19.19 11.79
C ARG A 24 -0.49 17.82 11.16
N ALA A 25 -0.70 17.78 9.85
CA ALA A 25 -0.74 16.53 9.11
C ALA A 25 0.63 15.87 9.28
N ALA A 26 0.72 14.87 10.14
CA ALA A 26 1.95 14.14 10.36
C ALA A 26 2.17 13.24 9.13
N ALA A 27 3.32 13.40 8.49
CA ALA A 27 3.83 12.46 7.51
C ALA A 27 3.95 11.08 8.17
N ALA A 28 3.09 10.14 7.78
CA ALA A 28 3.19 8.74 8.19
C ALA A 28 4.31 8.01 7.44
N GLU A 29 4.90 7.03 8.11
CA GLU A 29 5.75 6.00 7.51
C GLU A 29 4.84 4.83 7.09
N VAL A 30 5.00 4.36 5.85
CA VAL A 30 4.18 3.31 5.23
C VAL A 30 5.09 2.19 4.76
N VAL A 31 4.88 0.98 5.28
CA VAL A 31 5.68 -0.20 4.97
C VAL A 31 5.06 -0.93 3.77
N VAL A 32 5.82 -1.00 2.68
CA VAL A 32 5.39 -1.61 1.41
C VAL A 32 6.19 -2.86 1.14
N PHE A 33 5.52 -4.02 1.03
CA PHE A 33 6.17 -5.23 0.55
C PHE A 33 5.93 -5.39 -0.94
N SER A 34 7.00 -5.45 -1.72
CA SER A 34 6.98 -5.45 -3.17
C SER A 34 7.63 -6.70 -3.76
N SER A 35 6.92 -7.33 -4.69
CA SER A 35 7.43 -8.47 -5.45
C SER A 35 8.29 -8.04 -6.64
N GLY A 36 9.25 -8.89 -7.03
CA GLY A 36 10.29 -8.53 -7.98
C GLY A 36 9.80 -7.98 -9.33
N GLY A 37 8.70 -8.51 -9.88
CA GLY A 37 8.23 -8.14 -11.22
C GLY A 37 7.72 -6.69 -11.35
N LEU A 38 7.20 -6.10 -10.27
CA LEU A 38 6.70 -4.72 -10.26
C LEU A 38 7.71 -3.75 -9.61
N ASN A 39 8.69 -4.28 -8.87
CA ASN A 39 9.50 -3.49 -7.96
C ASN A 39 10.25 -2.33 -8.64
N ALA A 40 10.82 -2.53 -9.83
CA ALA A 40 11.54 -1.48 -10.54
C ALA A 40 10.63 -0.29 -10.89
N ALA A 41 9.41 -0.55 -11.38
CA ALA A 41 8.44 0.48 -11.71
C ALA A 41 7.95 1.19 -10.44
N TYR A 42 7.65 0.43 -9.38
CA TYR A 42 7.29 0.99 -8.09
C TYR A 42 8.37 1.95 -7.55
N LEU A 43 9.63 1.52 -7.50
CA LEU A 43 10.73 2.32 -6.97
C LEU A 43 10.95 3.62 -7.76
N ALA A 44 10.68 3.62 -9.07
CA ALA A 44 10.76 4.84 -9.88
C ALA A 44 9.75 5.92 -9.45
N HIS A 45 8.61 5.54 -8.87
CA HIS A 45 7.57 6.46 -8.41
C HIS A 45 7.65 6.81 -6.92
N VAL A 46 8.44 6.10 -6.11
CA VAL A 46 8.61 6.37 -4.68
C VAL A 46 8.97 7.84 -4.40
N PRO A 47 9.97 8.46 -5.06
CA PRO A 47 10.35 9.84 -4.75
C PRO A 47 9.24 10.86 -5.03
N GLU A 48 8.45 10.64 -6.08
CA GLU A 48 7.33 11.50 -6.43
C GLU A 48 6.20 11.38 -5.40
N PHE A 49 5.85 10.14 -5.03
CA PHE A 49 4.84 9.89 -4.01
C PHE A 49 5.21 10.56 -2.67
N GLN A 50 6.45 10.41 -2.22
CA GLN A 50 6.89 10.99 -0.95
C GLN A 50 6.88 12.53 -1.00
N ARG A 51 7.27 13.13 -2.13
CA ARG A 51 7.23 14.59 -2.31
C ARG A 51 5.81 15.13 -2.36
N ALA A 52 4.91 14.43 -3.06
CA ALA A 52 3.53 14.89 -3.27
C ALA A 52 2.67 14.73 -2.01
N THR A 53 2.91 13.69 -1.22
CA THR A 53 2.06 13.37 -0.05
C THR A 53 2.71 13.73 1.29
N GLY A 54 4.04 13.89 1.31
CA GLY A 54 4.82 14.01 2.55
C GLY A 54 5.03 12.67 3.28
N HIS A 55 4.38 11.58 2.89
CA HIS A 55 4.55 10.27 3.52
C HIS A 55 5.90 9.65 3.18
N MET A 56 6.41 8.82 4.09
CA MET A 56 7.64 8.06 3.87
C MET A 56 7.32 6.61 3.52
N LEU A 57 7.98 6.06 2.49
CA LEU A 57 7.81 4.67 2.10
C LEU A 57 9.00 3.84 2.57
N VAL A 58 8.74 2.81 3.39
CA VAL A 58 9.72 1.77 3.74
C VAL A 58 9.47 0.58 2.84
N SER A 59 10.37 0.36 1.89
CA SER A 59 10.20 -0.67 0.87
C SER A 59 10.94 -1.95 1.25
N VAL A 60 10.22 -3.06 1.31
CA VAL A 60 10.79 -4.40 1.42
C VAL A 60 10.60 -5.13 0.11
N GLN A 61 11.70 -5.50 -0.53
CA GLN A 61 11.68 -6.32 -1.72
C GLN A 61 11.92 -7.78 -1.35
N ALA A 62 11.00 -8.66 -1.72
CA ALA A 62 11.13 -10.10 -1.49
C ALA A 62 10.29 -10.90 -2.48
N SER A 63 10.51 -12.21 -2.53
CA SER A 63 9.68 -13.10 -3.34
C SER A 63 8.23 -13.11 -2.80
N SER A 64 7.25 -13.03 -3.70
CA SER A 64 5.82 -13.13 -3.35
C SER A 64 5.40 -14.55 -2.94
N MET A 65 6.25 -15.55 -3.19
CA MET A 65 5.98 -16.96 -2.97
C MET A 65 7.23 -17.67 -2.43
N GLY A 66 7.04 -18.88 -1.92
CA GLY A 66 8.13 -19.75 -1.48
C GLY A 66 8.35 -19.75 0.04
N ALA A 67 9.32 -20.55 0.47
CA ALA A 67 9.62 -20.83 1.87
C ALA A 67 10.95 -20.22 2.35
N ALA A 68 11.59 -19.37 1.53
CA ALA A 68 12.78 -18.66 1.97
C ALA A 68 12.45 -17.80 3.21
N PRO A 69 13.34 -17.72 4.22
CA PRO A 69 13.03 -17.01 5.47
C PRO A 69 12.62 -15.54 5.28
N ASP A 70 13.15 -14.91 4.24
CA ASP A 70 12.90 -13.52 3.84
C ASP A 70 11.74 -13.38 2.85
N ALA A 71 11.12 -14.46 2.38
CA ALA A 71 9.97 -14.41 1.48
C ALA A 71 8.76 -13.76 2.17
N ILE A 72 7.96 -13.02 1.39
CA ILE A 72 6.79 -12.29 1.89
C ILE A 72 5.82 -13.18 2.69
N PRO A 73 5.47 -14.40 2.25
CA PRO A 73 4.61 -15.28 3.04
C PRO A 73 5.18 -15.60 4.43
N GLN A 74 6.51 -15.79 4.54
CA GLN A 74 7.16 -16.10 5.81
C GLN A 74 7.23 -14.88 6.73
N ARG A 75 7.48 -13.68 6.17
CA ARG A 75 7.43 -12.42 6.92
C ARG A 75 6.03 -12.16 7.48
N LEU A 76 4.99 -12.32 6.64
CA LEU A 76 3.60 -12.16 7.06
C LEU A 76 3.17 -13.21 8.09
N ALA A 77 3.58 -14.47 7.93
CA ALA A 77 3.30 -15.53 8.91
C ALA A 77 3.94 -15.26 10.29
N ARG A 78 5.06 -14.52 10.33
CA ARG A 78 5.69 -14.04 11.58
C ARG A 78 5.05 -12.79 12.16
N GLY A 79 4.04 -12.21 11.49
CA GLY A 79 3.39 -10.98 11.92
C GLY A 79 4.23 -9.72 11.68
N GLU A 80 5.18 -9.75 10.73
CA GLU A 80 5.89 -8.53 10.35
C GLU A 80 4.90 -7.51 9.74
N PRO A 81 4.94 -6.24 10.19
CA PRO A 81 3.98 -5.25 9.75
C PRO A 81 4.17 -4.90 8.28
N ALA A 82 3.08 -4.87 7.54
CA ALA A 82 3.01 -4.42 6.16
C ALA A 82 1.69 -3.65 5.94
N ASP A 83 1.79 -2.43 5.44
CA ASP A 83 0.62 -1.59 5.14
C ASP A 83 0.11 -1.84 3.72
N VAL A 84 1.02 -2.11 2.79
CA VAL A 84 0.72 -2.33 1.37
C VAL A 84 1.46 -3.56 0.85
N LEU A 85 0.73 -4.42 0.12
CA LEU A 85 1.27 -5.58 -0.56
C LEU A 85 1.18 -5.40 -2.08
N LEU A 86 2.31 -5.44 -2.78
CA LEU A 86 2.42 -5.37 -4.23
C LEU A 86 2.91 -6.72 -4.79
N LEU A 87 1.99 -7.68 -4.94
CA LEU A 87 2.31 -9.07 -5.28
C LEU A 87 1.68 -9.50 -6.61
N ALA A 88 2.24 -10.55 -7.22
CA ALA A 88 1.54 -11.31 -8.23
C ALA A 88 0.30 -12.00 -7.64
N GLU A 89 -0.71 -12.28 -8.47
CA GLU A 89 -2.01 -12.84 -8.06
C GLU A 89 -1.88 -14.08 -7.16
N GLY A 90 -1.01 -15.03 -7.53
CA GLY A 90 -0.78 -16.25 -6.74
C GLY A 90 -0.20 -15.99 -5.34
N GLY A 91 0.46 -14.85 -5.13
CA GLY A 91 0.98 -14.44 -3.83
C GLY A 91 -0.02 -13.69 -2.94
N LEU A 92 -1.09 -13.11 -3.52
CA LEU A 92 -2.15 -12.42 -2.77
C LEU A 92 -3.20 -13.36 -2.19
N ALA A 93 -3.46 -14.49 -2.85
CA ALA A 93 -4.51 -15.42 -2.40
C ALA A 93 -4.28 -15.97 -0.97
N PRO A 94 -3.07 -16.43 -0.57
CA PRO A 94 -2.89 -16.98 0.77
C PRO A 94 -3.06 -15.93 1.89
N PRO A 95 -2.43 -14.74 1.85
CA PRO A 95 -2.66 -13.70 2.86
C PRO A 95 -4.12 -13.24 2.95
N ALA A 96 -4.85 -13.21 1.82
CA ALA A 96 -6.27 -12.87 1.82
C ALA A 96 -7.12 -13.92 2.55
N THR A 97 -6.89 -15.21 2.30
CA THR A 97 -7.58 -16.30 3.00
C THR A 97 -7.29 -16.31 4.50
N LEU A 98 -6.10 -15.86 4.91
CA LEU A 98 -5.71 -15.73 6.32
C LEU A 98 -6.26 -14.46 7.00
N GLY A 99 -7.01 -13.62 6.28
CA GLY A 99 -7.55 -12.36 6.82
C GLY A 99 -6.50 -11.28 7.06
N LEU A 100 -5.30 -11.42 6.48
CA LEU A 100 -4.20 -10.45 6.58
C LEU A 100 -4.35 -9.30 5.56
N VAL A 101 -5.29 -9.42 4.62
CA VAL A 101 -5.59 -8.41 3.61
C VAL A 101 -7.01 -7.91 3.83
N ARG A 102 -7.20 -6.60 3.78
CA ARG A 102 -8.53 -6.00 3.85
C ARG A 102 -9.34 -6.44 2.62
N PRO A 103 -10.54 -7.04 2.79
CA PRO A 103 -11.30 -7.62 1.66
C PRO A 103 -11.50 -6.67 0.48
N ASP A 104 -11.79 -5.40 0.74
CA ASP A 104 -12.07 -4.38 -0.28
C ASP A 104 -10.86 -3.49 -0.61
N SER A 105 -9.63 -3.95 -0.40
CA SER A 105 -8.41 -3.20 -0.79
C SER A 105 -7.72 -3.74 -2.03
N ARG A 106 -8.13 -4.90 -2.57
CA ARG A 106 -7.47 -5.47 -3.74
C ARG A 106 -7.77 -4.63 -4.99
N VAL A 107 -6.71 -4.24 -5.68
CA VAL A 107 -6.77 -3.55 -6.97
C VAL A 107 -5.71 -4.15 -7.91
N ASP A 108 -6.12 -4.59 -9.09
CA ASP A 108 -5.19 -5.08 -10.11
C ASP A 108 -4.62 -3.88 -10.89
N ILE A 109 -3.33 -3.57 -10.68
CA ILE A 109 -2.67 -2.36 -11.21
C ILE A 109 -1.79 -2.61 -12.45
N ALA A 110 -1.46 -3.88 -12.74
CA ALA A 110 -0.59 -4.25 -13.85
C ALA A 110 -0.87 -5.68 -14.32
N ARG A 111 -0.47 -5.99 -15.57
CA ARG A 111 -0.41 -7.36 -16.09
C ARG A 111 1.03 -7.69 -16.44
N SER A 112 1.51 -8.84 -15.99
CA SER A 112 2.84 -9.33 -16.33
C SER A 112 2.74 -10.42 -17.40
N LEU A 113 3.69 -10.41 -18.34
CA LEU A 113 3.85 -11.46 -19.34
C LEU A 113 5.12 -12.26 -19.01
N ILE A 114 5.06 -13.57 -19.24
CA ILE A 114 6.23 -14.44 -19.09
C ILE A 114 6.98 -14.47 -20.42
N GLY A 115 8.25 -14.10 -20.39
CA GLY A 115 9.16 -14.17 -21.53
C GLY A 115 10.40 -15.00 -21.20
N MET A 116 11.01 -15.59 -22.22
CA MET A 116 12.30 -16.27 -22.11
C MET A 116 13.32 -15.49 -22.93
N ALA A 117 14.47 -15.20 -22.33
CA ALA A 117 15.61 -14.59 -22.99
C ALA A 117 16.81 -15.52 -22.88
N VAL A 118 17.63 -15.55 -23.93
CA VAL A 118 18.92 -16.23 -23.96
C VAL A 118 19.99 -15.19 -24.29
N ARG A 119 21.25 -15.49 -23.97
CA ARG A 119 22.38 -14.68 -24.43
C ARG A 119 22.41 -14.66 -25.95
N GLU A 120 22.83 -13.53 -26.52
CA GLU A 120 23.11 -13.43 -27.95
C GLU A 120 24.15 -14.49 -28.35
N GLY A 121 23.91 -15.16 -29.49
CA GLY A 121 24.75 -16.26 -29.97
C GLY A 121 24.52 -17.60 -29.27
N ALA A 122 23.62 -17.71 -28.29
CA ALA A 122 23.25 -19.00 -27.72
C ALA A 122 22.60 -19.90 -28.78
N PRO A 123 22.87 -21.22 -28.76
CA PRO A 123 22.22 -22.15 -29.68
C PRO A 123 20.70 -22.02 -29.54
N ALA A 124 20.00 -21.85 -30.66
CA ALA A 124 18.55 -21.73 -30.66
C ALA A 124 17.94 -23.01 -30.07
N SER A 125 17.45 -22.94 -28.84
CA SER A 125 16.53 -23.93 -28.33
C SER A 125 15.20 -23.81 -29.08
N ALA A 126 14.45 -24.92 -29.16
CA ALA A 126 13.24 -25.05 -29.97
C ALA A 126 12.35 -23.80 -29.91
N ARG A 127 11.88 -23.32 -31.08
CA ARG A 127 11.02 -22.13 -31.19
C ARG A 127 9.87 -22.21 -30.19
N PHE A 128 9.74 -21.21 -29.32
CA PHE A 128 8.61 -21.08 -28.43
C PHE A 128 7.31 -21.01 -29.24
N ARG A 129 6.41 -21.98 -29.03
CA ARG A 129 5.06 -22.00 -29.59
C ARG A 129 4.09 -21.56 -28.49
N PRO A 130 3.49 -20.37 -28.58
CA PRO A 130 2.57 -19.92 -27.54
C PRO A 130 1.32 -20.82 -27.49
N PRO A 131 0.73 -21.01 -26.30
CA PRO A 131 -0.58 -21.66 -26.18
C PRO A 131 -1.65 -20.84 -26.92
N PRO A 132 -2.74 -21.49 -27.39
CA PRO A 132 -3.86 -20.77 -28.01
C PRO A 132 -4.41 -19.72 -27.04
N ARG A 133 -4.80 -18.54 -27.56
CA ARG A 133 -5.35 -17.48 -26.74
C ARG A 133 -6.67 -17.95 -26.09
N PRO A 134 -6.91 -17.67 -24.80
CA PRO A 134 -8.21 -17.93 -24.20
C PRO A 134 -9.30 -17.10 -24.90
N PRO A 135 -10.57 -17.56 -24.86
CA PRO A 135 -11.69 -16.80 -25.39
C PRO A 135 -11.79 -15.45 -24.68
N ARG A 136 -12.16 -14.39 -25.42
CA ARG A 136 -12.44 -13.08 -24.82
C ARG A 136 -13.76 -13.17 -24.03
N PRO A 137 -13.87 -12.46 -22.89
CA PRO A 137 -15.15 -12.31 -22.18
C PRO A 137 -16.18 -11.57 -23.05
#